data_AF-A0A2T6AVM3-F1
#
_entry.id   AF-A0A2T6AVM3-F1
#
_cell.length_a   1.000
_cell.length_b   1.000
_cell.length_c   1.000
_cell.angle_alpha   90.00
_cell.angle_beta   90.00
_cell.angle_gamma   90.00
#
_symmetry.space_group_name_H-M   'P 1'
#
loop_
_entity.id
_entity.type
_entity.pdbx_description
1 polymer ?
#
loop_
_entity_poly.entity_id
_entity_poly.type
_entity_poly.pdbx_seq_one_letter_code
_entity_poly.pdbx_strand_id
1 'polypeptide(L)' 'MNPIKQIRKEKGMTLTQLAIACGKSYTWAWCAEQGVPAKVGPAMRQVLAGWGYDPNQVNREYQAWRRDQMKALGNAQ' A
#
# COMPACT_ATOMS: atom_id res chain seq x y z
N MET A 1 10.45 4.02 0.85
CA MET A 1 9.10 4.63 1.00
C MET A 1 8.06 3.54 0.74
N ASN A 2 6.88 3.57 1.38
CA ASN A 2 5.81 2.59 1.08
C ASN A 2 5.33 2.80 -0.38
N PRO A 3 5.32 1.75 -1.23
CA PRO A 3 4.91 1.89 -2.64
C PRO A 3 3.45 2.30 -2.82
N ILE A 4 2.53 1.89 -1.95
CA ILE A 4 1.13 2.35 -1.99
C ILE A 4 1.03 3.85 -1.75
N LYS A 5 1.79 4.35 -0.76
CA LYS A 5 1.85 5.77 -0.44
C LYS A 5 2.48 6.58 -1.56
N GLN A 6 3.50 6.04 -2.21
CA GLN A 6 4.13 6.63 -3.37
C GLN A 6 3.14 6.79 -4.52
N ILE A 7 2.50 5.70 -4.96
CA ILE A 7 1.53 5.70 -6.07
C ILE A 7 0.37 6.66 -5.79
N ARG A 8 -0.15 6.67 -4.56
CA ARG A 8 -1.21 7.62 -4.18
C ARG A 8 -0.77 9.07 -4.35
N LYS A 9 0.45 9.40 -3.92
CA LYS A 9 1.00 10.77 -4.07
C LYS A 9 1.23 11.13 -5.54
N GLU A 10 1.74 10.20 -6.34
CA GLU A 10 1.94 10.40 -7.79
C GLU A 10 0.62 10.70 -8.51
N LYS A 11 -0.49 10.08 -8.06
CA LYS A 11 -1.84 10.36 -8.57
C LYS A 11 -2.48 11.62 -7.96
N GLY A 12 -1.81 12.33 -7.04
CA GLY A 12 -2.36 13.51 -6.37
C GLY A 12 -3.55 13.21 -5.45
N MET A 13 -3.68 11.97 -4.96
CA MET A 13 -4.85 11.53 -4.21
C MET A 13 -4.67 11.66 -2.68
N THR A 14 -5.77 11.98 -2.00
CA THR A 14 -5.88 11.85 -0.55
C THR A 14 -6.10 10.38 -0.15
N LEU A 15 -5.85 10.05 1.13
CA LEU A 15 -6.13 8.70 1.65
C LEU A 15 -7.61 8.32 1.51
N THR A 16 -8.52 9.28 1.70
CA THR A 16 -9.97 9.08 1.52
C THR A 16 -10.31 8.74 0.08
N GLN A 17 -9.72 9.44 -0.90
CA GLN A 17 -9.94 9.15 -2.32
C GLN A 17 -9.41 7.76 -2.70
N LEU A 18 -8.25 7.35 -2.16
CA LEU A 18 -7.72 6.00 -2.35
C LEU A 18 -8.69 4.94 -1.78
N ALA A 19 -9.22 5.18 -0.57
CA ALA A 19 -10.18 4.29 0.07
C ALA A 19 -11.46 4.14 -0.77
N ILE A 20 -12.01 5.25 -1.26
CA ILE A 20 -13.18 5.27 -2.15
C ILE A 20 -12.91 4.49 -3.44
N ALA A 21 -11.77 4.71 -4.09
CA ALA A 21 -11.40 3.98 -5.31
C ALA A 21 -11.35 2.46 -5.09
N CYS A 22 -10.92 2.03 -3.90
CA CYS A 22 -10.86 0.62 -3.52
C CYS A 22 -12.21 0.05 -3.00
N GLY A 23 -13.25 0.88 -2.83
CA GLY A 23 -14.49 0.46 -2.17
C GLY A 23 -14.27 0.05 -0.70
N LYS A 24 -13.41 0.77 0.02
CA LYS A 24 -13.01 0.46 1.42
C LYS A 24 -13.11 1.70 2.31
N SER A 25 -12.96 1.48 3.63
CA SER A 25 -12.91 2.55 4.62
C SER A 25 -11.56 3.28 4.63
N TYR A 26 -11.56 4.52 5.14
CA TYR A 26 -10.34 5.30 5.35
C TYR A 26 -9.29 4.52 6.17
N THR A 27 -9.72 3.90 7.28
CA THR A 27 -8.83 3.12 8.16
C THR A 27 -8.17 1.97 7.42
N TRP A 28 -8.88 1.31 6.49
CA TRP A 28 -8.30 0.24 5.69
C TRP A 28 -7.17 0.75 4.79
N ALA A 29 -7.36 1.90 4.14
CA ALA A 29 -6.32 2.51 3.30
C ALA A 29 -5.14 3.00 4.16
N TRP A 30 -5.42 3.59 5.32
CA TRP A 30 -4.39 3.98 6.29
C TRP A 30 -3.57 2.77 6.77
N CYS A 31 -4.21 1.67 7.16
CA CYS A 31 -3.54 0.43 7.57
C CYS A 31 -2.62 -0.12 6.47
N ALA A 32 -3.06 -0.06 5.21
CA ALA A 32 -2.24 -0.45 4.07
C ALA A 32 -1.00 0.47 3.94
N GLU A 33 -1.12 1.77 4.18
CA GLU A 33 0.05 2.67 4.20
C GLU A 33 0.98 2.45 5.40
N GLN A 34 0.47 1.96 6.52
CA GLN A 34 1.26 1.65 7.71
C GLN A 34 1.94 0.27 7.67
N GLY A 35 1.70 -0.56 6.66
CA GLY A 35 2.31 -1.89 6.61
C GLY A 35 1.62 -2.93 7.48
N VAL A 36 0.44 -2.64 8.04
CA VAL A 36 -0.32 -3.56 8.90
C VAL A 36 -0.59 -4.89 8.17
N PRO A 37 -1.22 -4.91 6.98
CA PRO A 37 -1.37 -6.16 6.24
C PRO A 37 -0.03 -6.61 5.64
N ALA A 38 0.21 -7.92 5.65
CA ALA A 38 1.42 -8.51 5.10
C ALA A 38 1.55 -8.40 3.56
N LYS A 39 0.43 -8.17 2.86
CA LYS A 39 0.35 -8.12 1.40
C LYS A 39 -0.66 -7.07 0.93
N VAL A 40 -0.50 -6.61 -0.30
CA VAL A 40 -1.45 -5.72 -0.96
C VAL A 40 -2.73 -6.49 -1.24
N GLY A 41 -3.86 -6.01 -0.70
CA GLY A 41 -5.15 -6.71 -0.79
C GLY A 41 -5.75 -6.71 -2.21
N PRO A 42 -6.68 -7.63 -2.53
CA PRO A 42 -7.27 -7.76 -3.87
C PRO A 42 -7.90 -6.48 -4.41
N ALA A 43 -8.63 -5.73 -3.57
CA ALA A 43 -9.26 -4.47 -3.97
C ALA A 43 -8.23 -3.42 -4.42
N MET A 44 -7.12 -3.29 -3.69
CA MET A 44 -6.02 -2.40 -4.07
C MET A 44 -5.39 -2.87 -5.38
N ARG A 45 -5.15 -4.19 -5.55
CA ARG A 45 -4.55 -4.74 -6.76
C ARG A 45 -5.40 -4.48 -8.01
N GLN A 46 -6.72 -4.58 -7.89
CA GLN A 46 -7.65 -4.26 -8.98
C GLN A 46 -7.57 -2.78 -9.37
N VAL A 47 -7.58 -1.88 -8.39
CA VAL A 47 -7.46 -0.43 -8.63
C VAL A 47 -6.11 -0.08 -9.26
N LEU A 48 -5.02 -0.63 -8.72
CA LEU A 48 -3.67 -0.42 -9.25
C LEU A 48 -3.54 -0.87 -10.71
N ALA A 49 -4.10 -2.04 -11.06
CA ALA A 49 -4.16 -2.50 -12.43
C ALA A 49 -4.96 -1.54 -13.33
N GLY A 50 -6.12 -1.06 -12.86
CA GLY A 50 -6.92 -0.05 -13.55
C GLY A 50 -6.21 1.29 -13.72
N TRP A 51 -5.17 1.57 -12.92
CA TRP A 51 -4.33 2.76 -13.02
C TRP A 51 -3.07 2.57 -13.86
N GLY A 52 -2.85 1.38 -14.42
CA GLY A 52 -1.71 1.06 -15.27
C GLY A 52 -0.48 0.49 -14.54
N TYR A 53 -0.59 0.17 -13.24
CA TYR A 53 0.50 -0.45 -12.49
C TYR A 53 0.42 -1.98 -12.53
N ASP A 54 1.56 -2.68 -12.52
CA ASP A 54 1.57 -4.12 -12.29
C ASP A 54 1.32 -4.44 -10.81
N PRO A 55 0.14 -4.99 -10.44
CA PRO A 55 -0.16 -5.29 -9.05
C PRO A 55 0.76 -6.36 -8.44
N ASN A 56 1.41 -7.20 -9.24
CA ASN A 56 2.38 -8.19 -8.76
C ASN A 56 3.69 -7.51 -8.37
N GLN A 57 4.21 -6.64 -9.22
CA GLN A 57 5.37 -5.82 -8.91
C GLN A 57 5.16 -4.98 -7.66
N VAL A 58 4.06 -4.23 -7.59
CA VAL A 58 3.75 -3.38 -6.42
C VAL A 58 3.64 -4.22 -5.14
N ASN A 59 3.05 -5.42 -5.20
CA ASN A 59 2.97 -6.30 -4.05
C ASN A 59 4.36 -6.81 -3.60
N ARG A 60 5.27 -7.13 -4.54
CA ARG A 60 6.64 -7.54 -4.21
C ARG A 60 7.40 -6.40 -3.52
N GLU A 61 7.32 -5.20 -4.07
CA GLU A 61 7.95 -4.00 -3.51
C GLU A 61 7.39 -3.68 -2.12
N TYR A 62 6.06 -3.81 -1.94
CA TYR A 62 5.41 -3.60 -0.66
C TYR A 62 5.89 -4.58 0.40
N GLN A 63 5.99 -5.87 0.05
CA GLN A 63 6.49 -6.91 0.95
C GLN A 63 7.96 -6.68 1.32
N ALA A 64 8.79 -6.28 0.35
CA ALA A 64 10.19 -5.94 0.60
C ALA A 64 10.29 -4.78 1.61
N TRP A 65 9.61 -3.66 1.31
CA TRP A 65 9.56 -2.51 2.21
C TRP A 65 9.07 -2.87 3.61
N ARG A 66 7.98 -3.65 3.73
CA ARG A 66 7.45 -4.08 5.03
C ARG A 66 8.46 -4.94 5.81
N ARG A 67 9.16 -5.86 5.14
CA ARG A 67 10.20 -6.67 5.81
C ARG A 67 11.32 -5.78 6.37
N ASP A 68 11.73 -4.75 5.65
CA ASP A 68 12.77 -3.83 6.12
C ASP A 68 12.29 -3.01 7.32
N GLN A 69 11.03 -2.58 7.33
CA GLN A 69 10.41 -1.94 8.50
C GLN A 69 10.38 -2.87 9.72
N MET A 70 9.99 -4.13 9.54
CA MET A 70 9.95 -5.11 10.64
C MET A 70 11.34 -5.42 11.18
N LYS A 71 12.37 -5.51 10.32
CA LYS A 71 13.76 -5.66 10.75
C LYS A 71 14.23 -4.45 11.56
N ALA A 72 13.91 -3.24 11.11
CA ALA A 72 14.27 -2.02 11.84
C ALA A 72 13.64 -1.97 13.23
N LEU A 73 12.39 -2.43 13.38
CA LEU A 73 11.72 -2.53 14.68
C LEU A 73 12.33 -3.62 15.58
N GLY A 74 12.70 -4.78 15.01
CA GLY A 74 13.34 -5.87 15.76
C GLY A 74 14.77 -5.59 16.19
N ASN A 75 15.50 -4.75 15.45
CA ASN A 75 16.86 -4.31 15.80
C ASN A 75 16.89 -3.13 16.78
N ALA A 76 15.73 -2.64 17.22
CA ALA A 76 15.58 -1.56 18.19
C ALA A 76 15.32 -2.08 19.62
N GLN A 77 15.53 -3.38 19.85
CA GLN A 77 15.46 -4.06 21.15
C GLN A 77 16.85 -4.58 21.54
#